data_AF-A0AAE0X4Y0-F1
#
_entry.id   AF-A0AAE0X4Y0-F1
#
_cell.length_a   1.000
_cell.length_b   1.000
_cell.length_c   1.000
_cell.angle_alpha   90.00
_cell.angle_beta   90.00
_cell.angle_gamma   90.00
#
_symmetry.space_group_name_H-M   'P 1'
#
loop_
_entity.id
_entity.type
_entity.pdbx_description
1 polymer ?
#
loop_
_entity_poly.entity_id
_entity_poly.type
_entity_poly.pdbx_seq_one_letter_code
_entity_poly.pdbx_strand_id
1 'polypeptide(L)'
;MTFLTFAAKIFAPKFFLFRLLPYTLVIPILLFEALSLSGCVSTSTTIPSLYIVSLQSSHNTTAFSGVKVRLGYFGICADDGSTQRCQTSSGGSADIITANLFPGLTSPGTNGTSSKAKTDAASNAEVKDLVSTALDLQKQVFVSILAGAGLLFVVGLVFLFLLKRDIANPQPDKPRRSAIIRRGTFGMLFLSSALVFTAALATTETAGALQFSSSATKDAPILLEAGITLQVLQWMAFGFSLLFTLAVPLLTKSGITVATFKGEV
;
A
#
# COMPACT_ATOMS: atom_id res chain seq x y z
N MET A 1 -0.62 -50.84 19.02
CA MET A 1 -1.74 -50.42 18.15
C MET A 1 -2.62 -49.31 18.77
N THR A 2 -2.21 -48.70 19.89
CA THR A 2 -3.02 -47.75 20.70
C THR A 2 -2.52 -46.30 20.69
N PHE A 3 -1.30 -46.04 20.20
CA PHE A 3 -0.73 -44.68 20.13
C PHE A 3 -1.14 -43.90 18.86
N LEU A 4 -1.45 -44.59 17.77
CA LEU A 4 -1.86 -43.96 16.51
C LEU A 4 -3.29 -43.38 16.56
N THR A 5 -4.15 -43.94 17.39
CA THR A 5 -5.55 -43.50 17.56
C THR A 5 -5.69 -42.26 18.44
N PHE A 6 -4.73 -42.00 19.34
CA PHE A 6 -4.76 -40.83 20.22
C PHE A 6 -4.27 -39.56 19.50
N ALA A 7 -3.28 -39.68 18.61
CA ALA A 7 -2.80 -38.59 17.77
C ALA A 7 -3.87 -38.08 16.79
N ALA A 8 -4.70 -38.97 16.25
CA ALA A 8 -5.78 -38.61 15.33
C ALA A 8 -6.90 -37.79 16.01
N LYS A 9 -7.18 -38.03 17.30
CA LYS A 9 -8.23 -37.30 18.05
C LYS A 9 -7.82 -35.90 18.48
N ILE A 10 -6.53 -35.63 18.68
CA ILE A 10 -6.02 -34.28 19.01
C ILE A 10 -5.88 -33.40 17.73
N PHE A 11 -5.75 -34.02 16.56
CA PHE A 11 -5.65 -33.30 15.28
C PHE A 11 -6.99 -32.92 14.65
N ALA A 12 -8.08 -33.56 15.05
CA ALA A 12 -9.43 -33.29 14.53
C ALA A 12 -9.91 -31.83 14.73
N PRO A 13 -9.73 -31.16 15.89
CA PRO A 13 -10.08 -29.75 16.04
C PRO A 13 -9.08 -28.81 15.33
N LYS A 14 -7.82 -29.22 15.15
CA LYS A 14 -6.80 -28.44 14.42
C LYS A 14 -7.06 -28.40 12.92
N PHE A 15 -7.63 -29.45 12.34
CA PHE A 15 -7.89 -29.54 10.89
C PHE A 15 -8.91 -28.49 10.42
N PHE A 16 -9.91 -28.16 11.25
CA PHE A 16 -10.87 -27.10 10.94
C PHE A 16 -10.22 -25.70 10.99
N LEU A 17 -9.34 -25.46 11.98
CA LEU A 17 -8.58 -24.21 12.09
C LEU A 17 -7.64 -24.00 10.89
N PHE A 18 -6.93 -25.05 10.45
CA PHE A 18 -6.07 -25.00 9.25
C PHE A 18 -6.85 -24.68 7.97
N ARG A 19 -8.14 -25.04 7.92
CA ARG A 19 -9.00 -24.75 6.77
C ARG A 19 -9.52 -23.31 6.78
N LEU A 20 -9.68 -22.71 7.97
CA LEU A 20 -10.11 -21.32 8.15
C LEU A 20 -8.93 -20.33 8.07
N LEU A 21 -7.74 -20.76 8.47
CA LEU A 21 -6.52 -19.95 8.51
C LEU A 21 -6.29 -19.14 7.21
N PRO A 22 -6.25 -19.73 6.00
CA PRO A 22 -6.05 -18.95 4.78
C PRO A 22 -7.17 -17.94 4.49
N TYR A 23 -8.40 -18.17 4.96
CA TYR A 23 -9.46 -17.17 4.85
C TYR A 23 -9.22 -15.97 5.77
N THR A 24 -8.70 -16.23 6.97
CA THR A 24 -8.34 -15.15 7.90
C THR A 24 -7.16 -14.32 7.40
N LEU A 25 -6.31 -14.85 6.51
CA LEU A 25 -5.21 -14.09 5.88
C LEU A 25 -5.70 -13.04 4.87
N VAL A 26 -6.88 -13.21 4.28
CA VAL A 26 -7.42 -12.24 3.29
C VAL A 26 -7.62 -10.87 3.93
N ILE A 27 -8.10 -10.84 5.18
CA ILE A 27 -8.39 -9.60 5.92
C ILE A 27 -7.13 -8.74 6.11
N PRO A 28 -6.03 -9.23 6.72
CA PRO A 28 -4.81 -8.45 6.89
C PRO A 28 -4.16 -8.07 5.56
N ILE A 29 -4.24 -8.90 4.50
CA ILE A 29 -3.72 -8.53 3.16
C ILE A 29 -4.42 -7.27 2.66
N LEU A 30 -5.75 -7.30 2.58
CA LEU A 30 -6.54 -6.17 2.11
C LEU A 30 -6.37 -4.94 3.00
N LEU A 31 -6.25 -5.15 4.31
CA LEU A 31 -6.04 -4.06 5.27
C LEU A 31 -4.67 -3.40 5.10
N PHE A 32 -3.59 -4.16 4.94
CA PHE A 32 -2.25 -3.60 4.73
C PHE A 32 -2.12 -2.92 3.37
N GLU A 33 -2.73 -3.48 2.32
CA GLU A 33 -2.77 -2.83 1.00
C GLU A 33 -3.57 -1.51 1.06
N ALA A 34 -4.75 -1.53 1.67
CA ALA A 34 -5.58 -0.33 1.82
C ALA A 34 -4.86 0.75 2.65
N LEU A 35 -4.26 0.39 3.79
CA LEU A 35 -3.48 1.32 4.62
C LEU A 35 -2.28 1.91 3.88
N SER A 36 -1.59 1.10 3.07
CA SER A 36 -0.46 1.56 2.26
C SER A 36 -0.93 2.55 1.18
N LEU A 37 -2.07 2.28 0.53
CA LEU A 37 -2.65 3.16 -0.49
C LEU A 37 -3.23 4.46 0.09
N SER A 38 -3.89 4.38 1.24
CA SER A 38 -4.48 5.53 1.94
C SER A 38 -3.48 6.32 2.77
N GLY A 39 -2.17 6.08 2.61
CA GLY A 39 -1.14 6.83 3.31
C GLY A 39 -1.31 8.34 3.12
N CYS A 40 -1.02 9.11 4.17
CA CYS A 40 -1.15 10.58 4.22
C CYS A 40 -2.56 11.16 4.02
N VAL A 41 -3.61 10.49 4.51
CA VAL A 41 -4.97 11.07 4.55
C VAL A 41 -5.41 11.47 5.97
N SER A 42 -4.72 10.97 7.01
CA SER A 42 -5.07 11.27 8.39
C SER A 42 -4.49 12.61 8.86
N THR A 43 -5.34 13.49 9.36
CA THR A 43 -5.00 14.78 9.98
C THR A 43 -4.57 14.67 11.45
N SER A 44 -4.51 13.45 11.99
CA SER A 44 -4.08 13.24 13.38
C SER A 44 -2.58 13.42 13.53
N THR A 45 -2.18 14.37 14.37
CA THR A 45 -0.78 14.70 14.68
C THR A 45 -0.11 13.66 15.60
N THR A 46 -0.90 12.85 16.32
CA THR A 46 -0.41 11.90 17.33
C THR A 46 -0.02 10.55 16.76
N ILE A 47 -0.55 10.18 15.60
CA ILE A 47 -0.22 8.91 14.94
C ILE A 47 0.81 9.23 13.84
N PRO A 48 2.03 8.64 13.86
CA PRO A 48 3.00 8.85 12.81
C PRO A 48 2.35 8.47 11.48
N SER A 49 2.10 9.48 10.64
CA SER A 49 1.37 9.32 9.40
C SER A 49 2.10 8.30 8.53
N LEU A 50 1.37 7.39 7.88
CA LEU A 50 1.94 6.52 6.86
C LEU A 50 2.32 7.40 5.65
N TYR A 51 3.62 7.61 5.43
CA TYR A 51 4.17 8.32 4.27
C TYR A 51 5.21 7.45 3.57
N ILE A 52 5.40 7.74 2.28
CA ILE A 52 6.47 7.17 1.47
C ILE A 52 7.73 8.01 1.69
N VAL A 53 7.60 9.33 1.54
CA VAL A 53 8.69 10.30 1.67
C VAL A 53 8.19 11.51 2.44
N SER A 54 9.04 12.04 3.32
CA SER A 54 8.89 13.32 3.98
C SER A 54 9.95 14.28 3.44
N LEU A 55 9.52 15.43 2.94
CA LEU A 55 10.36 16.53 2.49
C LEU A 55 10.40 17.55 3.63
N GLN A 56 11.60 17.88 4.10
CA GLN A 56 11.81 18.90 5.11
C GLN A 56 12.71 19.99 4.53
N SER A 57 12.34 21.26 4.71
CA SER A 57 13.22 22.37 4.35
C SER A 57 14.45 22.37 5.26
N SER A 58 15.64 22.30 4.67
CA SER A 58 16.94 22.31 5.38
C SER A 58 17.33 23.74 5.79
N HIS A 59 16.73 24.75 5.15
CA HIS A 59 17.16 26.13 5.29
C HIS A 59 16.64 26.72 6.61
N ASN A 60 17.58 27.10 7.48
CA ASN A 60 17.32 27.75 8.78
C ASN A 60 16.90 29.24 8.61
N THR A 61 16.17 29.55 7.54
CA THR A 61 15.57 30.87 7.34
C THR A 61 14.31 30.97 8.19
N THR A 62 14.20 32.07 8.93
CA THR A 62 13.20 32.32 9.97
C THR A 62 11.73 32.26 9.52
N ALA A 63 11.46 32.10 8.22
CA ALA A 63 10.11 32.00 7.64
C ALA A 63 9.61 30.55 7.43
N PHE A 64 10.50 29.54 7.31
CA PHE A 64 10.14 28.16 6.98
C PHE A 64 10.78 27.09 7.87
N SER A 65 11.32 27.51 9.03
CA SER A 65 11.87 26.58 10.02
C SER A 65 10.75 25.69 10.59
N GLY A 66 10.66 24.45 10.09
CA GLY A 66 9.72 23.44 10.58
C GLY A 66 8.69 22.93 9.58
N VAL A 67 8.63 23.46 8.35
CA VAL A 67 7.68 22.95 7.34
C VAL A 67 8.09 21.57 6.86
N LYS A 68 7.19 20.59 7.02
CA LYS A 68 7.35 19.21 6.55
C LYS A 68 6.21 18.85 5.62
N VAL A 69 6.55 18.39 4.41
CA VAL A 69 5.57 17.88 3.44
C VAL A 69 5.73 16.38 3.33
N ARG A 70 4.68 15.63 3.64
CA ARG A 70 4.65 14.18 3.61
C ARG A 70 3.82 13.71 2.43
N LEU A 71 4.35 12.74 1.69
CA LEU A 71 3.72 12.19 0.50
C LEU A 71 3.30 10.74 0.72
N GLY A 72 2.06 10.41 0.35
CA GLY A 72 1.53 9.06 0.24
C GLY A 72 1.16 8.71 -1.21
N TYR A 73 0.65 7.50 -1.45
CA TYR A 73 0.28 7.04 -2.80
C TYR A 73 -0.86 7.84 -3.42
N PHE A 74 -1.82 8.31 -2.62
CA PHE A 74 -2.96 9.12 -3.08
C PHE A 74 -3.25 10.35 -2.20
N GLY A 75 -2.38 10.59 -1.21
CA GLY A 75 -2.52 11.67 -0.24
C GLY A 75 -1.25 12.50 -0.11
N ILE A 76 -1.42 13.76 0.24
CA ILE A 76 -0.34 14.67 0.60
C ILE A 76 -0.73 15.38 1.90
N CYS A 77 0.22 15.48 2.82
CA CYS A 77 0.05 16.25 4.05
C CYS A 77 1.14 17.30 4.15
N ALA A 78 0.79 18.48 4.66
CA ALA A 78 1.74 19.49 5.10
C ALA A 78 1.59 19.69 6.61
N ASP A 79 2.72 19.84 7.28
CA ASP A 79 2.84 20.13 8.69
C ASP A 79 3.63 21.43 8.83
N ASP A 80 2.99 22.46 9.38
CA ASP A 80 3.58 23.77 9.65
C ASP A 80 4.09 23.91 11.10
N GLY A 81 4.14 22.81 11.85
CA GLY A 81 4.55 22.76 13.26
C GLY A 81 3.40 23.04 14.25
N SER A 82 2.28 23.58 13.78
CA SER A 82 1.09 23.87 14.60
C SER A 82 -0.16 23.14 14.13
N THR A 83 -0.30 22.96 12.82
CA THR A 83 -1.43 22.34 12.16
C THR A 83 -0.96 21.42 11.03
N GLN A 84 -1.51 20.22 11.01
CA GLN A 84 -1.31 19.27 9.92
C GLN A 84 -2.53 19.30 9.01
N ARG A 85 -2.34 19.64 7.74
CA ARG A 85 -3.38 19.60 6.71
C ARG A 85 -3.09 18.50 5.72
N CYS A 86 -4.08 17.66 5.46
CA CYS A 86 -3.98 16.55 4.51
C CYS A 86 -5.06 16.66 3.45
N GLN A 87 -4.70 16.37 2.20
CA GLN A 87 -5.62 16.35 1.07
C GLN A 87 -5.26 15.20 0.13
N THR A 88 -6.21 14.75 -0.68
CA THR A 88 -5.89 13.84 -1.78
C THR A 88 -5.11 14.58 -2.87
N SER A 89 -4.09 13.92 -3.41
CA SER A 89 -3.34 14.39 -4.59
C SER A 89 -4.10 14.15 -5.90
N SER A 90 -5.21 13.41 -5.85
CA SER A 90 -5.99 13.00 -7.02
C SER A 90 -6.78 14.18 -7.60
N GLY A 91 -6.51 14.55 -8.86
CA GLY A 91 -7.34 15.49 -9.62
C GLY A 91 -7.11 16.98 -9.36
N GLY A 92 -6.17 17.36 -8.48
CA GLY A 92 -5.80 18.76 -8.22
C GLY A 92 -4.59 19.23 -9.02
N SER A 93 -4.57 20.50 -9.43
CA SER A 93 -3.34 21.15 -9.89
C SER A 93 -2.45 21.48 -8.69
N ALA A 94 -1.13 21.57 -8.91
CA ALA A 94 -0.17 21.94 -7.86
C ALA A 94 -0.57 23.27 -7.18
N ASP A 95 -1.14 24.21 -7.93
CA ASP A 95 -1.62 25.50 -7.41
C ASP A 95 -2.74 25.35 -6.37
N ILE A 96 -3.74 24.50 -6.66
CA ILE A 96 -4.88 24.27 -5.76
C ILE A 96 -4.41 23.53 -4.51
N ILE A 97 -3.52 22.54 -4.69
CA ILE A 97 -2.99 21.74 -3.59
C ILE A 97 -2.14 22.61 -2.66
N THR A 98 -1.24 23.43 -3.20
CA THR A 98 -0.43 24.37 -2.41
C THR A 98 -1.28 25.39 -1.69
N ALA A 99 -2.32 25.94 -2.34
CA ALA A 99 -3.22 26.90 -1.71
C ALA A 99 -4.01 26.31 -0.53
N ASN A 100 -4.40 25.05 -0.62
CA ASN A 100 -5.14 24.35 0.45
C ASN A 100 -4.21 23.89 1.59
N LEU A 101 -2.99 23.46 1.26
CA LEU A 101 -1.99 23.04 2.25
C LEU A 101 -1.44 24.23 3.03
N PHE A 102 -1.24 25.37 2.35
CA PHE A 102 -0.64 26.58 2.90
C PHE A 102 -1.52 27.82 2.64
N PRO A 103 -2.69 27.94 3.30
CA PRO A 103 -3.60 29.07 3.10
C PRO A 103 -2.99 30.43 3.51
N GLY A 104 -1.98 30.42 4.38
CA GLY A 104 -1.26 31.62 4.82
C GLY A 104 -0.25 32.17 3.80
N LEU A 105 0.14 31.39 2.79
CA LEU A 105 1.12 31.78 1.76
C LEU A 105 0.47 32.37 0.49
N THR A 106 -0.81 32.07 0.28
CA THR A 106 -1.56 32.45 -0.93
C THR A 106 -2.55 33.60 -0.73
N SER A 107 -2.76 34.08 0.51
CA SER A 107 -3.53 35.31 0.71
C SER A 107 -2.71 36.51 0.22
N PRO A 108 -3.16 37.24 -0.82
CA PRO A 108 -2.58 38.54 -1.14
C PRO A 108 -2.91 39.45 0.05
N GLY A 109 -1.89 39.70 0.87
CA GLY A 109 -2.00 40.58 2.03
C GLY A 109 -2.60 41.91 1.62
N THR A 110 -3.84 42.13 2.06
CA THR A 110 -4.46 43.44 2.05
C THR A 110 -3.66 44.30 3.03
N ASN A 111 -2.96 45.31 2.50
CA ASN A 111 -2.39 46.45 3.21
C ASN A 111 -1.55 46.15 4.48
N GLY A 112 -0.28 45.82 4.27
CA GLY A 112 0.76 45.85 5.31
C GLY A 112 2.08 46.25 4.70
N THR A 113 2.53 47.47 5.00
CA THR A 113 3.67 48.18 4.42
C THR A 113 5.00 47.43 4.44
N SER A 114 5.67 47.46 3.28
CA SER A 114 7.13 47.52 3.05
C SER A 114 8.03 46.37 3.55
N SER A 115 8.72 45.76 2.57
CA SER A 115 9.99 45.02 2.65
C SER A 115 10.00 43.48 2.71
N LYS A 116 8.87 42.78 2.95
CA LYS A 116 8.83 41.29 2.99
C LYS A 116 8.33 40.59 1.72
N ALA A 117 7.61 41.30 0.85
CA ALA A 117 6.93 40.71 -0.31
C ALA A 117 7.85 40.04 -1.37
N LYS A 118 9.15 40.36 -1.39
CA LYS A 118 10.09 39.79 -2.36
C LYS A 118 10.64 38.42 -1.92
N THR A 119 10.69 38.17 -0.61
CA THR A 119 11.07 36.88 -0.03
C THR A 119 9.89 35.91 -0.04
N ASP A 120 8.67 36.42 0.17
CA ASP A 120 7.44 35.63 0.15
C ASP A 120 7.11 35.10 -1.26
N ALA A 121 7.31 35.90 -2.32
CA ALA A 121 7.08 35.47 -3.70
C ALA A 121 8.09 34.41 -4.19
N ALA A 122 9.37 34.51 -3.77
CA ALA A 122 10.38 33.50 -4.05
C ALA A 122 10.08 32.19 -3.29
N SER A 123 9.63 32.30 -2.04
CA SER A 123 9.26 31.13 -1.22
C SER A 123 8.00 30.41 -1.74
N ASN A 124 7.05 31.14 -2.32
CA ASN A 124 5.88 30.55 -2.97
C ASN A 124 6.26 29.78 -4.24
N ALA A 125 7.26 30.26 -4.98
CA ALA A 125 7.79 29.54 -6.14
C ALA A 125 8.51 28.26 -5.72
N GLU A 126 9.30 28.29 -4.63
CA GLU A 126 9.99 27.12 -4.09
C GLU A 126 9.03 26.04 -3.56
N VAL A 127 7.99 26.43 -2.79
CA VAL A 127 6.97 25.48 -2.29
C VAL A 127 6.17 24.89 -3.45
N LYS A 128 5.84 25.70 -4.45
CA LYS A 128 5.15 25.21 -5.65
C LYS A 128 6.02 24.23 -6.42
N ASP A 129 7.32 24.50 -6.56
CA ASP A 129 8.28 23.61 -7.24
C ASP A 129 8.47 22.28 -6.49
N LEU A 130 8.54 22.33 -5.15
CA LEU A 130 8.52 21.18 -4.26
C LEU A 130 7.28 20.31 -4.47
N VAL A 131 6.09 20.92 -4.45
CA VAL A 131 4.80 20.23 -4.61
C VAL A 131 4.65 19.67 -6.02
N SER A 132 5.07 20.40 -7.07
CA SER A 132 5.04 19.88 -8.44
C SER A 132 6.00 18.72 -8.64
N THR A 133 7.22 18.81 -8.09
CA THR A 133 8.20 17.72 -8.13
C THR A 133 7.67 16.49 -7.40
N ALA A 134 7.05 16.67 -6.24
CA ALA A 134 6.43 15.58 -5.50
C ALA A 134 5.28 14.92 -6.29
N LEU A 135 4.42 15.71 -6.92
CA LEU A 135 3.32 15.20 -7.77
C LEU A 135 3.84 14.47 -9.02
N ASP A 136 4.93 14.95 -9.62
CA ASP A 136 5.54 14.32 -10.79
C ASP A 136 6.17 12.98 -10.41
N LEU A 137 6.90 12.91 -9.29
CA LEU A 137 7.40 11.66 -8.71
C LEU A 137 6.26 10.69 -8.39
N GLN A 138 5.14 11.19 -7.84
CA GLN A 138 3.96 10.38 -7.54
C GLN A 138 3.35 9.76 -8.80
N LYS A 139 3.26 10.51 -9.90
CA LYS A 139 2.69 10.02 -11.16
C LYS A 139 3.64 9.10 -11.92
N GLN A 140 4.94 9.39 -11.91
CA GLN A 140 5.91 8.73 -12.77
C GLN A 140 6.58 7.53 -12.10
N VAL A 141 6.89 7.63 -10.80
CA VAL A 141 7.63 6.61 -10.05
C VAL A 141 6.70 5.74 -9.21
N PHE A 142 5.67 6.35 -8.62
CA PHE A 142 4.66 5.66 -7.81
C PHE A 142 3.39 5.36 -8.59
N VAL A 143 3.53 4.98 -9.87
CA VAL A 143 2.44 4.30 -10.59
C VAL A 143 1.90 3.23 -9.64
N SER A 144 0.59 3.23 -9.42
CA SER A 144 -0.05 2.49 -8.34
C SER A 144 -0.09 0.97 -8.62
N ILE A 145 1.09 0.37 -8.79
CA ILE A 145 1.35 -1.07 -8.95
C ILE A 145 0.71 -1.80 -7.78
N LEU A 146 0.74 -1.21 -6.59
CA LEU A 146 0.10 -1.74 -5.40
C LEU A 146 -1.44 -1.78 -5.52
N ALA A 147 -2.07 -0.75 -6.10
CA ALA A 147 -3.51 -0.78 -6.37
C ALA A 147 -3.86 -1.81 -7.45
N GLY A 148 -3.02 -1.92 -8.49
CA GLY A 148 -3.15 -2.97 -9.50
C GLY A 148 -3.02 -4.38 -8.91
N ALA A 149 -2.07 -4.57 -7.98
CA ALA A 149 -1.88 -5.82 -7.26
C ALA A 149 -3.12 -6.17 -6.42
N GLY A 150 -3.63 -5.24 -5.63
CA GLY A 150 -4.84 -5.48 -4.83
C GLY A 150 -6.07 -5.80 -5.69
N LEU A 151 -6.23 -5.15 -6.85
CA LEU A 151 -7.29 -5.50 -7.81
C LEU A 151 -7.11 -6.93 -8.35
N LEU A 152 -5.89 -7.29 -8.76
CA LEU A 152 -5.56 -8.65 -9.23
C LEU A 152 -5.78 -9.70 -8.14
N PHE A 153 -5.49 -9.37 -6.88
CA PHE A 153 -5.77 -10.23 -5.74
C PHE A 153 -7.27 -10.52 -5.60
N VAL A 154 -8.10 -9.47 -5.61
CA VAL A 154 -9.57 -9.59 -5.53
C VAL A 154 -10.12 -10.41 -6.70
N VAL A 155 -9.65 -10.16 -7.91
CA VAL A 155 -10.00 -10.99 -9.08
C VAL A 155 -9.60 -12.45 -8.85
N GLY A 156 -8.39 -12.69 -8.33
CA GLY A 156 -7.92 -14.02 -7.93
C GLY A 156 -8.83 -14.70 -6.91
N LEU A 157 -9.37 -13.97 -5.93
CA LEU A 157 -10.34 -14.49 -4.96
C LEU A 157 -11.67 -14.88 -5.62
N VAL A 158 -12.15 -14.09 -6.59
CA VAL A 158 -13.36 -14.43 -7.37
C VAL A 158 -13.13 -15.74 -8.15
N PHE A 159 -11.98 -15.87 -8.81
CA PHE A 159 -11.61 -17.12 -9.50
C PHE A 159 -11.50 -18.29 -8.52
N LEU A 160 -10.95 -18.09 -7.32
CA LEU A 160 -10.86 -19.13 -6.28
C LEU A 160 -12.26 -19.56 -5.79
N PHE A 161 -13.18 -18.60 -5.64
CA PHE A 161 -14.57 -18.91 -5.29
C PHE A 161 -15.26 -19.73 -6.38
N LEU A 162 -15.07 -19.35 -7.65
CA LEU A 162 -15.57 -20.13 -8.79
C LEU A 162 -14.96 -21.54 -8.84
N LEU A 163 -13.67 -21.67 -8.56
CA LEU A 163 -12.98 -22.96 -8.47
C LEU A 163 -13.57 -23.84 -7.37
N LYS A 164 -13.82 -23.27 -6.18
CA LYS A 164 -14.46 -24.01 -5.08
C LYS A 164 -15.87 -24.46 -5.44
N ARG A 165 -16.64 -23.62 -6.14
CA ARG A 165 -17.99 -23.97 -6.60
C ARG A 165 -17.96 -25.12 -7.61
N ASP A 166 -17.00 -25.08 -8.53
CA ASP A 166 -16.80 -26.13 -9.55
C ASP A 166 -16.38 -27.47 -8.93
N ILE A 167 -15.54 -27.46 -7.88
CA ILE A 167 -15.16 -28.67 -7.13
C ILE A 167 -16.35 -29.21 -6.31
N ALA A 168 -17.19 -28.35 -5.74
CA ALA A 168 -18.33 -28.76 -4.93
C ALA A 168 -19.50 -29.31 -5.77
N ASN A 169 -19.67 -28.84 -7.01
CA ASN A 169 -20.67 -29.32 -7.95
C ASN A 169 -20.00 -29.66 -9.29
N PRO A 170 -19.32 -30.82 -9.38
CA PRO A 170 -18.57 -31.19 -10.55
C PRO A 170 -19.52 -31.42 -11.74
N GLN A 171 -19.33 -30.67 -12.82
CA GLN A 171 -19.99 -30.94 -14.09
C GLN A 171 -19.13 -31.91 -14.90
N PRO A 172 -19.55 -33.19 -15.09
CA PRO A 172 -18.76 -34.20 -15.78
C PRO A 172 -18.50 -33.83 -17.26
N ASP A 173 -19.36 -33.01 -17.86
CA ASP A 173 -19.31 -32.70 -19.29
C ASP A 173 -18.23 -31.67 -19.68
N LYS A 174 -17.54 -31.01 -18.73
CA LYS A 174 -16.67 -29.86 -19.03
C LYS A 174 -15.33 -29.85 -18.25
N PRO A 175 -14.46 -30.88 -18.39
CA PRO A 175 -13.18 -30.94 -17.68
C PRO A 175 -12.23 -29.78 -18.05
N ARG A 176 -12.34 -29.25 -19.28
CA ARG A 176 -11.51 -28.13 -19.76
C ARG A 176 -11.76 -26.83 -18.98
N ARG A 177 -12.98 -26.62 -18.49
CA ARG A 177 -13.36 -25.41 -17.75
C ARG A 177 -12.64 -25.34 -16.40
N SER A 178 -12.62 -26.46 -15.67
CA SER A 178 -11.96 -26.56 -14.36
C SER A 178 -10.46 -26.28 -14.46
N ALA A 179 -9.80 -26.82 -15.50
CA ALA A 179 -8.38 -26.58 -15.75
C ALA A 179 -8.06 -25.10 -16.03
N ILE A 180 -8.91 -24.40 -16.80
CA ILE A 180 -8.74 -22.98 -17.09
C ILE A 180 -8.94 -22.13 -15.83
N ILE A 181 -10.00 -22.38 -15.07
CA ILE A 181 -10.27 -21.66 -13.82
C ILE A 181 -9.11 -21.83 -12.85
N ARG A 182 -8.62 -23.07 -12.68
CA ARG A 182 -7.48 -23.38 -11.81
C ARG A 182 -6.22 -22.62 -12.23
N ARG A 183 -5.87 -22.63 -13.51
CA ARG A 183 -4.72 -21.87 -14.04
C ARG A 183 -4.91 -20.37 -13.83
N GLY A 184 -6.12 -19.86 -14.06
CA GLY A 184 -6.47 -18.46 -13.82
C GLY A 184 -6.31 -18.05 -12.36
N THR A 185 -6.83 -18.85 -11.42
CA THR A 185 -6.67 -18.60 -9.98
C THR A 185 -5.20 -18.51 -9.57
N PHE A 186 -4.39 -19.52 -9.92
CA PHE A 186 -2.97 -19.51 -9.56
C PHE A 186 -2.21 -18.40 -10.27
N GLY A 187 -2.46 -18.19 -11.56
CA GLY A 187 -1.83 -17.12 -12.33
C GLY A 187 -2.09 -15.74 -11.72
N MET A 188 -3.35 -15.41 -11.41
CA MET A 188 -3.72 -14.12 -10.84
C MET A 188 -3.15 -13.91 -9.43
N LEU A 189 -3.20 -14.93 -8.57
CA LEU A 189 -2.69 -14.81 -7.21
C LEU A 189 -1.15 -14.72 -7.16
N PHE A 190 -0.43 -15.51 -7.98
CA PHE A 190 1.02 -15.38 -8.10
C PHE A 190 1.43 -14.05 -8.72
N LEU A 191 0.73 -13.61 -9.77
CA LEU A 191 0.99 -12.32 -10.39
C LEU A 191 0.75 -11.18 -9.40
N SER A 192 -0.34 -11.23 -8.63
CA SER A 192 -0.61 -10.28 -7.55
C SER A 192 0.53 -10.23 -6.54
N SER A 193 0.94 -11.38 -5.97
CA SER A 193 2.06 -11.43 -5.02
C SER A 193 3.37 -10.89 -5.62
N ALA A 194 3.63 -11.18 -6.90
CA ALA A 194 4.79 -10.66 -7.61
C ALA A 194 4.74 -9.12 -7.75
N LEU A 195 3.56 -8.55 -8.05
CA LEU A 195 3.40 -7.09 -8.13
C LEU A 195 3.55 -6.41 -6.76
N VAL A 196 3.00 -6.99 -5.68
CA VAL A 196 3.23 -6.46 -4.32
C VAL A 196 4.71 -6.52 -3.96
N PHE A 197 5.40 -7.61 -4.31
CA PHE A 197 6.85 -7.73 -4.13
C PHE A 197 7.62 -6.66 -4.90
N THR A 198 7.31 -6.48 -6.19
CA THR A 198 7.92 -5.45 -7.02
C THR A 198 7.67 -4.05 -6.46
N ALA A 199 6.45 -3.77 -5.97
CA ALA A 199 6.13 -2.50 -5.33
C ALA A 199 6.91 -2.26 -4.03
N ALA A 200 7.03 -3.28 -3.17
CA ALA A 200 7.80 -3.19 -1.92
C ALA A 200 9.30 -2.98 -2.20
N LEU A 201 9.87 -3.72 -3.15
CA LEU A 201 11.25 -3.54 -3.58
C LEU A 201 11.48 -2.15 -4.19
N ALA A 202 10.66 -1.76 -5.16
CA ALA A 202 10.79 -0.45 -5.81
C ALA A 202 10.71 0.69 -4.80
N THR A 203 9.80 0.60 -3.82
CA THR A 203 9.67 1.60 -2.76
C THR A 203 10.90 1.63 -1.85
N THR A 204 11.46 0.46 -1.50
CA THR A 204 12.66 0.35 -0.66
C THR A 204 13.89 0.94 -1.35
N GLU A 205 14.14 0.57 -2.62
CA GLU A 205 15.26 1.07 -3.42
C GLU A 205 15.13 2.58 -3.67
N THR A 206 13.94 3.05 -4.08
CA THR A 206 13.70 4.48 -4.33
C THR A 206 13.91 5.30 -3.07
N ALA A 207 13.40 4.83 -1.93
CA ALA A 207 13.59 5.49 -0.64
C ALA A 207 15.07 5.61 -0.25
N GLY A 208 15.84 4.52 -0.39
CA GLY A 208 17.27 4.52 -0.12
C GLY A 208 18.05 5.46 -1.03
N ALA A 209 17.73 5.45 -2.33
CA ALA A 209 18.34 6.34 -3.32
C ALA A 209 18.06 7.82 -3.01
N LEU A 210 16.82 8.16 -2.65
CA LEU A 210 16.44 9.53 -2.29
C LEU A 210 17.14 10.02 -1.02
N GLN A 211 17.22 9.17 0.02
CA GLN A 211 17.96 9.49 1.24
C GLN A 211 19.43 9.74 0.95
N PHE A 212 20.08 8.86 0.16
CA PHE A 212 21.47 9.01 -0.21
C PHE A 212 21.71 10.31 -1.00
N SER A 213 20.89 10.58 -2.03
CA SER A 213 21.00 11.77 -2.86
C SER A 213 20.83 13.08 -2.07
N SER A 214 19.92 13.09 -1.08
CA SER A 214 19.71 14.26 -0.23
C SER A 214 20.89 14.49 0.73
N SER A 215 21.49 13.42 1.28
CA SER A 215 22.63 13.53 2.20
C SER A 215 23.96 13.89 1.51
N ALA A 216 24.11 13.52 0.23
CA ALA A 216 25.33 13.78 -0.54
C ALA A 216 25.48 15.26 -0.94
N THR A 217 24.38 16.02 -0.98
CA THR A 217 24.38 17.41 -1.43
C THR A 217 24.39 18.34 -0.22
N LYS A 218 25.57 18.86 0.16
CA LYS A 218 25.76 19.71 1.36
C LYS A 218 24.94 21.01 1.36
N ASP A 219 24.51 21.45 0.18
CA ASP A 219 23.69 22.67 -0.01
C ASP A 219 22.27 22.35 -0.51
N ALA A 220 21.80 21.10 -0.40
CA ALA A 220 20.44 20.78 -0.82
C ALA A 220 19.43 21.55 0.04
N PRO A 221 18.53 22.35 -0.56
CA PRO A 221 17.52 23.10 0.18
C PRO A 221 16.50 22.17 0.88
N ILE A 222 16.46 20.88 0.50
CA ILE A 222 15.42 19.93 0.89
C ILE A 222 16.08 18.64 1.41
N LEU A 223 15.81 18.29 2.67
CA LEU A 223 16.15 17.01 3.28
C LEU A 223 15.01 16.02 3.03
N LEU A 224 15.31 14.84 2.49
CA LEU A 224 14.32 13.79 2.22
C LEU A 224 14.49 12.65 3.22
N GLU A 225 13.40 12.29 3.91
CA GLU A 225 13.35 11.18 4.85
C GLU A 225 12.35 10.12 4.38
N ALA A 226 12.76 8.86 4.30
CA ALA A 226 11.90 7.76 3.91
C ALA A 226 11.01 7.27 5.06
N GLY A 227 9.76 6.94 4.75
CA GLY A 227 8.82 6.37 5.71
C GLY A 227 9.01 4.87 5.90
N ILE A 228 9.79 4.47 6.91
CA ILE A 228 10.06 3.06 7.25
C ILE A 228 8.77 2.29 7.52
N THR A 229 7.79 2.91 8.18
CA THR A 229 6.52 2.26 8.54
C THR A 229 5.78 1.74 7.31
N LEU A 230 5.70 2.54 6.24
CA LEU A 230 5.01 2.14 5.02
C LEU A 230 5.72 0.99 4.30
N GLN A 231 7.06 0.98 4.29
CA GLN A 231 7.84 -0.14 3.76
C GLN A 231 7.54 -1.43 4.52
N VAL A 232 7.50 -1.39 5.85
CA VAL A 232 7.16 -2.56 6.68
C VAL A 232 5.76 -3.07 6.35
N LEU A 233 4.76 -2.19 6.20
CA LEU A 233 3.41 -2.62 5.80
C LEU A 233 3.40 -3.31 4.43
N GLN A 234 4.14 -2.80 3.45
CA GLN A 234 4.23 -3.41 2.11
C GLN A 234 4.89 -4.80 2.15
N TRP A 235 5.97 -4.96 2.92
CA TRP A 235 6.61 -6.26 3.11
C TRP A 235 5.71 -7.26 3.84
N MET A 236 4.92 -6.79 4.81
CA MET A 236 3.91 -7.62 5.48
C MET A 236 2.80 -8.03 4.52
N ALA A 237 2.28 -7.11 3.70
CA ALA A 237 1.29 -7.42 2.67
C ALA A 237 1.81 -8.48 1.69
N PHE A 238 3.06 -8.33 1.23
CA PHE A 238 3.73 -9.34 0.40
C PHE A 238 3.81 -10.70 1.10
N GLY A 239 4.30 -10.74 2.34
CA GLY A 239 4.47 -11.98 3.12
C GLY A 239 3.15 -12.73 3.29
N PHE A 240 2.08 -12.01 3.66
CA PHE A 240 0.75 -12.62 3.78
C PHE A 240 0.17 -13.04 2.41
N SER A 241 0.33 -12.23 1.36
CA SER A 241 -0.13 -12.59 0.01
C SER A 241 0.58 -13.83 -0.52
N LEU A 242 1.90 -13.94 -0.34
CA LEU A 242 2.67 -15.12 -0.72
C LEU A 242 2.22 -16.35 0.08
N LEU A 243 2.06 -16.22 1.40
CA LEU A 243 1.59 -17.31 2.26
C LEU A 243 0.19 -17.78 1.87
N PHE A 244 -0.73 -16.85 1.54
CA PHE A 244 -2.05 -17.17 1.01
C PHE A 244 -1.96 -17.93 -0.31
N THR A 245 -1.19 -17.43 -1.27
CA THR A 245 -0.99 -18.07 -2.59
C THR A 245 -0.44 -19.49 -2.46
N LEU A 246 0.49 -19.72 -1.52
CA LEU A 246 1.04 -21.05 -1.22
C LEU A 246 0.04 -21.97 -0.49
N ALA A 247 -0.92 -21.42 0.25
CA ALA A 247 -1.94 -22.19 0.96
C ALA A 247 -3.11 -22.63 0.06
N VAL A 248 -3.38 -21.92 -1.04
CA VAL A 248 -4.49 -22.22 -1.97
C VAL A 248 -4.46 -23.65 -2.56
N PRO A 249 -3.31 -24.22 -2.99
CA PRO A 249 -3.25 -25.61 -3.44
C PRO A 249 -3.73 -26.60 -2.37
N LEU A 250 -3.42 -26.36 -1.10
CA LEU A 250 -3.83 -27.21 0.02
C LEU A 250 -5.35 -27.19 0.20
N LEU A 251 -5.97 -26.01 0.08
CA LEU A 251 -7.43 -25.85 0.16
C LEU A 251 -8.18 -26.60 -0.95
N THR A 252 -7.60 -26.67 -2.15
CA THR A 252 -8.24 -27.34 -3.30
C THR A 252 -8.12 -28.87 -3.24
N LYS A 253 -7.06 -29.41 -2.63
CA LYS A 253 -6.86 -30.88 -2.50
C LYS A 253 -7.80 -31.53 -1.49
N SER A 254 -8.16 -30.84 -0.40
CA SER A 254 -8.98 -31.42 0.68
C SER A 254 -10.45 -31.73 0.31
N GLY A 255 -10.92 -31.32 -0.88
CA GLY A 255 -12.27 -31.67 -1.36
C GLY A 255 -12.39 -33.11 -1.87
N ILE A 256 -11.27 -33.71 -2.29
CA ILE A 256 -11.27 -35.02 -2.98
C ILE A 256 -11.44 -36.18 -1.99
N THR A 257 -10.92 -36.05 -0.76
CA THR A 257 -10.93 -37.17 0.21
C THR A 257 -12.30 -37.44 0.85
N VAL A 258 -13.23 -36.47 0.81
CA VAL A 258 -14.57 -36.63 1.39
C VAL A 258 -15.55 -37.27 0.40
N ALA A 259 -15.33 -37.08 -0.91
CA ALA A 259 -16.17 -37.69 -1.94
C ALA A 259 -16.00 -39.22 -2.02
N THR A 260 -14.81 -39.75 -1.69
CA THR A 260 -14.53 -41.19 -1.71
C THR A 260 -15.21 -41.96 -0.57
N PHE A 261 -15.64 -41.29 0.50
CA PHE A 261 -16.32 -41.94 1.64
C PHE A 261 -17.85 -41.95 1.55
N LYS A 262 -18.44 -41.34 0.52
CA LYS A 262 -19.91 -41.28 0.35
C LYS A 262 -20.42 -42.20 -0.77
N GLY A 263 -19.57 -43.09 -1.30
CA GLY A 263 -19.86 -43.97 -2.43
C GLY A 263 -19.94 -45.47 -2.12
N GLU A 264 -19.87 -45.88 -0.85
CA GLU A 264 -20.13 -47.26 -0.42
C GLU A 264 -21.37 -47.30 0.48
N VAL A 265 -22.56 -47.27 -0.13
CA VAL A 265 -23.78 -47.96 0.35
C VAL A 265 -24.59 -48.36 -0.88
#